data_AF-A0A955EGF2-F1
#
_entry.id   AF-A0A955EGF2-F1
#
_cell.length_a   1.000
_cell.length_b   1.000
_cell.length_c   1.000
_cell.angle_alpha   90.00
_cell.angle_beta   90.00
_cell.angle_gamma   90.00
#
_symmetry.space_group_name_H-M   'P 1'
#
loop_
_entity.id
_entity.type
_entity.pdbx_description
1 polymer ?
#
loop_
_entity_poly.entity_id
_entity_poly.type
_entity_poly.pdbx_seq_one_letter_code
_entity_poly.pdbx_strand_id
1 'polypeptide(L)'
;MSTPTRTSPTAIPDVQAKQDDRRIAIDKVGVKNVVYPLTLRTPAGGELTTVATINMYVALPHHKKGTHMSRFLEVLNTHAHPLTPECISTVAHAIKERLDAETAHLEIAFPYFIEKKAPVTGQPGLMDYKVTFDATANHHADFVMSVKAPATSLCPC
;
A
#
# COMPACT_ATOMS: atom_id res chain seq x y z
N MET A 1 -17.84 -51.40 -13.32
CA MET A 1 -17.90 -50.03 -12.78
C MET A 1 -16.46 -49.53 -12.68
N SER A 2 -16.01 -48.75 -13.67
CA SER A 2 -14.62 -48.31 -13.78
C SER A 2 -14.52 -46.86 -13.34
N THR A 3 -13.80 -46.61 -12.26
CA THR A 3 -13.53 -45.28 -11.70
C THR A 3 -12.60 -44.50 -12.65
N PRO A 4 -12.90 -43.24 -13.02
CA PRO A 4 -11.98 -42.46 -13.83
C PRO A 4 -10.79 -42.00 -12.98
N THR A 5 -9.58 -42.33 -13.42
CA THR A 5 -8.32 -41.87 -12.84
C THR A 5 -8.17 -40.36 -13.08
N ARG A 6 -8.14 -39.58 -12.00
CA ARG A 6 -7.95 -38.13 -12.04
C ARG A 6 -6.50 -37.82 -12.40
N THR A 7 -6.24 -37.35 -13.61
CA THR A 7 -4.91 -36.89 -14.04
C THR A 7 -4.52 -35.68 -13.18
N SER A 8 -3.42 -35.80 -12.44
CA SER A 8 -2.82 -34.71 -11.68
C SER A 8 -2.34 -33.60 -12.65
N PRO A 9 -2.68 -32.33 -12.43
CA PRO A 9 -2.22 -31.26 -13.29
C PRO A 9 -0.71 -31.09 -13.11
N THR A 10 0.04 -31.17 -14.21
CA THR A 10 1.47 -30.83 -14.26
C THR A 10 1.65 -29.39 -13.76
N ALA A 11 2.30 -29.23 -12.60
CA ALA A 11 2.52 -27.93 -12.00
C ALA A 11 3.32 -27.03 -12.97
N ILE A 12 2.78 -25.86 -13.30
CA ILE A 12 3.46 -24.87 -14.13
C ILE A 12 4.77 -24.49 -13.41
N PRO A 13 5.94 -24.57 -14.09
CA PRO A 13 7.21 -24.25 -13.46
C PRO A 13 7.25 -22.78 -13.04
N ASP A 14 7.68 -22.56 -11.81
CA ASP A 14 7.79 -21.22 -11.21
C ASP A 14 8.92 -20.43 -11.87
N VAL A 15 8.58 -19.63 -12.89
CA VAL A 15 9.56 -18.84 -13.66
C VAL A 15 10.09 -17.65 -12.84
N GLN A 16 9.30 -17.14 -11.88
CA GLN A 16 9.66 -15.97 -11.08
C GLN A 16 10.74 -16.31 -10.05
N ALA A 17 10.73 -17.54 -9.53
CA ALA A 17 11.75 -18.05 -8.62
C ALA A 17 13.08 -18.43 -9.29
N LYS A 18 13.19 -18.38 -10.63
CA LYS A 18 14.42 -18.74 -11.34
C LYS A 18 15.50 -17.66 -11.20
N GLN A 19 16.75 -18.08 -11.29
CA GLN A 19 17.91 -17.19 -11.28
C GLN A 19 17.93 -16.28 -12.52
N ASP A 20 18.22 -15.00 -12.36
CA ASP A 20 18.37 -14.04 -13.46
C ASP A 20 19.84 -13.90 -13.88
N ASP A 21 20.11 -14.24 -15.13
CA ASP A 21 21.46 -14.26 -15.70
C ASP A 21 21.85 -12.91 -16.33
N ARG A 22 20.90 -11.99 -16.48
CA ARG A 22 21.10 -10.67 -17.10
C ARG A 22 21.82 -9.68 -16.19
N ARG A 23 21.86 -9.95 -14.88
CA ARG A 23 22.50 -9.12 -13.85
C ARG A 23 21.99 -7.67 -13.80
N ILE A 24 20.70 -7.46 -14.05
CA ILE A 24 20.06 -6.14 -13.95
C ILE A 24 19.18 -6.15 -12.70
N ALA A 25 19.44 -5.25 -11.75
CA ALA A 25 18.58 -5.05 -10.59
C ALA A 25 17.33 -4.24 -10.98
N ILE A 26 16.21 -4.47 -10.29
CA ILE A 26 15.00 -3.66 -10.44
C ILE A 26 14.78 -2.88 -9.16
N ASP A 27 14.76 -1.55 -9.27
CA ASP A 27 14.61 -0.66 -8.12
C ASP A 27 13.26 -0.85 -7.42
N LYS A 28 12.18 -0.97 -8.18
CA LYS A 28 10.82 -1.20 -7.65
C LYS A 28 10.01 -2.15 -8.53
N VAL A 29 9.57 -3.25 -7.95
CA VAL A 29 8.60 -4.17 -8.54
C VAL A 29 7.54 -4.55 -7.52
N GLY A 30 6.29 -4.66 -7.95
CA GLY A 30 5.18 -5.04 -7.07
C GLY A 30 3.82 -4.74 -7.68
N VAL A 31 2.86 -4.40 -6.83
CA VAL A 31 1.46 -4.18 -7.21
C VAL A 31 1.06 -2.73 -6.98
N LYS A 32 0.23 -2.19 -7.89
CA LYS A 32 -0.27 -0.81 -7.83
C LYS A 32 -1.79 -0.80 -7.87
N ASN A 33 -2.37 0.32 -7.41
CA ASN A 33 -3.80 0.60 -7.51
C ASN A 33 -4.69 -0.43 -6.81
N VAL A 34 -4.22 -0.98 -5.67
CA VAL A 34 -5.04 -1.86 -4.84
C VAL A 34 -6.01 -1.00 -4.03
N VAL A 35 -7.30 -1.17 -4.26
CA VAL A 35 -8.34 -0.43 -3.53
C VAL A 35 -8.68 -1.18 -2.24
N TYR A 36 -8.61 -0.49 -1.09
CA TYR A 36 -8.73 -1.13 0.21
C TYR A 36 -9.38 -0.20 1.26
N PRO A 37 -10.22 -0.71 2.18
CA PRO A 37 -10.80 0.10 3.25
C PRO A 37 -9.75 0.52 4.28
N LEU A 38 -9.78 1.78 4.70
CA LEU A 38 -8.86 2.36 5.70
C LEU A 38 -9.68 2.99 6.84
N THR A 39 -9.32 2.67 8.07
CA THR A 39 -9.92 3.25 9.28
C THR A 39 -8.93 4.19 9.96
N LEU A 40 -9.38 5.40 10.27
CA LEU A 40 -8.58 6.45 10.88
C LEU A 40 -9.22 6.92 12.18
N ARG A 41 -8.44 7.11 13.23
CA ARG A 41 -8.92 7.76 14.46
C ARG A 41 -8.96 9.27 14.23
N THR A 42 -10.07 9.90 14.61
CA THR A 42 -10.23 11.35 14.52
C THR A 42 -9.80 12.01 15.84
N PRO A 43 -9.26 13.24 15.79
CA PRO A 43 -8.93 13.99 17.01
C PRO A 43 -10.13 14.23 17.94
N ALA A 44 -11.36 14.18 17.40
CA ALA A 44 -12.59 14.33 18.15
C ALA A 44 -13.03 13.05 18.90
N GLY A 45 -12.23 11.97 18.84
CA GLY A 45 -12.48 10.72 19.57
C GLY A 45 -13.35 9.69 18.84
N GLY A 46 -13.61 9.87 17.54
CA GLY A 46 -14.33 8.91 16.69
C GLY A 46 -13.43 8.20 15.67
N GLU A 47 -14.05 7.42 14.78
CA GLU A 47 -13.38 6.79 13.64
C GLU A 47 -13.95 7.32 12.33
N LEU A 48 -13.06 7.50 11.34
CA LEU A 48 -13.40 7.80 9.96
C LEU A 48 -12.97 6.62 9.10
N THR A 49 -13.93 6.01 8.41
CA THR A 49 -13.63 5.00 7.38
C THR A 49 -13.60 5.66 6.01
N THR A 50 -12.55 5.41 5.25
CA THR A 50 -12.36 5.90 3.89
C THR A 50 -11.90 4.77 2.98
N VAL A 51 -11.85 5.04 1.68
CA VAL A 51 -11.30 4.12 0.68
C VAL A 51 -9.92 4.62 0.29
N ALA A 52 -8.91 3.76 0.46
CA ALA A 52 -7.54 4.04 0.10
C ALA A 52 -7.13 3.32 -1.19
N THR A 53 -6.20 3.93 -1.92
CA THR A 53 -5.44 3.31 -3.00
C THR A 53 -4.04 2.98 -2.48
N ILE A 54 -3.65 1.72 -2.61
CA ILE A 54 -2.39 1.19 -2.08
C ILE A 54 -1.48 0.77 -3.23
N ASN A 55 -0.23 1.20 -3.16
CA ASN A 55 0.85 0.65 -3.95
C ASN A 55 1.88 -0.01 -3.04
N MET A 56 2.39 -1.18 -3.45
CA MET A 56 3.38 -1.94 -2.70
C MET A 56 4.50 -2.38 -3.64
N TYR A 57 5.74 -2.18 -3.21
CA TYR A 57 6.93 -2.52 -4.00
C TYR A 57 8.01 -3.13 -3.13
N VAL A 58 8.89 -3.90 -3.76
CA VAL A 58 10.18 -4.30 -3.21
C VAL A 58 11.29 -4.05 -4.22
N ALA A 59 12.51 -3.90 -3.73
CA ALA A 59 13.70 -3.97 -4.56
C ALA A 59 13.97 -5.44 -4.96
N LEU A 60 14.21 -5.70 -6.25
CA LEU A 60 14.54 -7.04 -6.73
C LEU A 60 16.05 -7.10 -7.04
N PRO A 61 16.81 -7.94 -6.32
CA PRO A 61 18.23 -8.08 -6.59
C PRO A 61 18.45 -8.74 -7.95
N HIS A 62 19.59 -8.41 -8.57
CA HIS A 62 19.94 -8.78 -9.95
C HIS A 62 19.96 -10.28 -10.27
N HIS A 63 19.85 -11.14 -9.25
CA HIS A 63 19.90 -12.61 -9.37
C HIS A 63 18.52 -13.27 -9.29
N LYS A 64 17.44 -12.53 -9.02
CA LYS A 64 16.05 -13.04 -9.00
C LYS A 64 15.31 -12.61 -10.28
N LYS A 65 14.62 -13.54 -10.96
CA LYS A 65 13.85 -13.23 -12.20
C LYS A 65 12.53 -12.51 -11.94
N GLY A 66 11.93 -12.62 -10.76
CA GLY A 66 10.69 -11.91 -10.43
C GLY A 66 10.25 -12.04 -8.98
N THR A 67 9.21 -11.31 -8.64
CA THR A 67 8.52 -11.39 -7.34
C THR A 67 7.19 -12.11 -7.49
N HIS A 68 6.80 -12.87 -6.46
CA HIS A 68 5.48 -13.47 -6.39
C HIS A 68 4.44 -12.40 -6.03
N MET A 69 3.72 -11.91 -7.03
CA MET A 69 2.80 -10.77 -6.88
C MET A 69 1.68 -11.03 -5.87
N SER A 70 1.21 -12.28 -5.73
CA SER A 70 0.18 -12.64 -4.76
C SER A 70 0.61 -12.41 -3.31
N ARG A 71 1.92 -12.53 -3.02
CA ARG A 71 2.45 -12.39 -1.66
C ARG A 71 2.23 -11.00 -1.07
N PHE A 72 2.16 -9.96 -1.90
CA PHE A 72 1.80 -8.62 -1.44
C PHE A 72 0.39 -8.58 -0.87
N LEU A 73 -0.58 -9.14 -1.58
CA LEU A 73 -1.98 -9.18 -1.14
C LEU A 73 -2.19 -10.15 0.03
N GLU A 74 -1.48 -11.27 0.05
CA GLU A 74 -1.46 -12.18 1.21
C GLU A 74 -1.06 -11.43 2.48
N VAL A 75 0.07 -10.72 2.45
CA VAL A 75 0.56 -9.95 3.60
C VAL A 75 -0.40 -8.83 3.98
N LEU A 76 -0.89 -8.06 3.00
CA LEU A 76 -1.87 -7.01 3.25
C LEU A 76 -3.10 -7.57 3.98
N ASN A 77 -3.68 -8.68 3.48
CA ASN A 77 -4.86 -9.28 4.09
C ASN A 77 -4.61 -9.85 5.49
N THR A 78 -3.42 -10.40 5.75
CA THR A 78 -3.08 -10.94 7.08
C THR A 78 -2.88 -9.84 8.12
N HIS A 79 -2.32 -8.69 7.75
CA HIS A 79 -1.88 -7.67 8.69
C HIS A 79 -2.75 -6.41 8.72
N ALA A 80 -3.64 -6.22 7.73
CA ALA A 80 -4.45 -5.01 7.58
C ALA A 80 -5.97 -5.30 7.64
N HIS A 81 -6.42 -5.91 8.73
CA HIS A 81 -7.85 -6.09 9.05
C HIS A 81 -8.14 -5.64 10.49
N PRO A 82 -8.49 -4.35 10.71
CA PRO A 82 -8.57 -3.26 9.72
C PRO A 82 -7.19 -2.70 9.33
N LEU A 83 -7.11 -2.04 8.17
CA LEU A 83 -5.97 -1.18 7.83
C LEU A 83 -6.08 0.11 8.66
N THR A 84 -5.05 0.40 9.44
CA THR A 84 -4.93 1.62 10.25
C THR A 84 -3.50 2.17 10.14
N PRO A 85 -3.25 3.44 10.48
CA PRO A 85 -1.90 4.02 10.43
C PRO A 85 -0.86 3.22 11.23
N GLU A 86 -1.27 2.63 12.35
CA GLU A 86 -0.40 1.87 13.26
C GLU A 86 0.12 0.57 12.64
N CYS A 87 -0.60 -0.04 11.69
CA CYS A 87 -0.17 -1.30 11.08
C CYS A 87 0.66 -1.12 9.81
N ILE A 88 0.74 0.09 9.23
CA ILE A 88 1.45 0.37 7.95
C ILE A 88 2.90 -0.09 8.01
N SER A 89 3.63 0.30 9.05
CA SER A 89 5.05 -0.07 9.23
C SER A 89 5.23 -1.58 9.35
N THR A 90 4.30 -2.26 10.05
CA THR A 90 4.27 -3.72 10.20
C THR A 90 4.01 -4.41 8.86
N VAL A 91 3.06 -3.90 8.07
CA VAL A 91 2.77 -4.42 6.72
C VAL A 91 4.01 -4.28 5.82
N ALA A 92 4.66 -3.11 5.82
CA ALA A 92 5.87 -2.89 5.01
C ALA A 92 7.01 -3.86 5.41
N HIS A 93 7.24 -4.09 6.70
CA HIS A 93 8.21 -5.07 7.18
C HIS A 93 7.84 -6.51 6.79
N ALA A 94 6.57 -6.89 6.97
CA ALA A 94 6.10 -8.22 6.61
C ALA A 94 6.24 -8.48 5.10
N ILE A 95 6.01 -7.48 4.25
CA ILE A 95 6.24 -7.56 2.79
C ILE A 95 7.73 -7.81 2.53
N LYS A 96 8.61 -7.02 3.14
CA LYS A 96 10.07 -7.17 3.00
C LYS A 96 10.53 -8.60 3.34
N GLU A 97 10.12 -9.11 4.49
CA GLU A 97 10.48 -10.47 4.95
C GLU A 97 9.88 -11.55 4.06
N ARG A 98 8.59 -11.45 3.74
CA ARG A 98 7.87 -12.46 2.96
C ARG A 98 8.38 -12.60 1.53
N LEU A 99 8.89 -11.52 0.95
CA LEU A 99 9.47 -11.50 -0.39
C LEU A 99 11.00 -11.62 -0.41
N ASP A 100 11.64 -11.71 0.76
CA ASP A 100 13.10 -11.79 0.90
C ASP A 100 13.80 -10.69 0.09
N ALA A 101 13.45 -9.45 0.42
CA ALA A 101 13.94 -8.24 -0.23
C ALA A 101 14.71 -7.35 0.77
N GLU A 102 15.62 -6.53 0.24
CA GLU A 102 16.40 -5.59 1.07
C GLU A 102 15.58 -4.38 1.50
N THR A 103 14.69 -3.91 0.62
CA THR A 103 13.82 -2.76 0.86
C THR A 103 12.40 -3.06 0.38
N ALA A 104 11.41 -2.66 1.17
CA ALA A 104 10.00 -2.62 0.77
C ALA A 104 9.44 -1.19 0.90
N HIS A 105 8.53 -0.84 -0.01
CA HIS A 105 7.82 0.44 -0.02
C HIS A 105 6.32 0.19 -0.03
N LEU A 106 5.60 0.96 0.78
CA LEU A 106 4.15 0.94 0.88
C LEU A 106 3.64 2.38 0.79
N GLU A 107 2.86 2.67 -0.24
CA GLU A 107 2.26 3.99 -0.48
C GLU A 107 0.75 3.85 -0.35
N ILE A 108 0.12 4.68 0.47
CA ILE A 108 -1.33 4.64 0.74
C ILE A 108 -1.88 6.05 0.53
N ALA A 109 -2.73 6.22 -0.48
CA ALA A 109 -3.37 7.50 -0.78
C ALA A 109 -4.88 7.44 -0.54
N PHE A 110 -5.44 8.44 0.13
CA PHE A 110 -6.85 8.48 0.48
C PHE A 110 -7.36 9.92 0.67
N PRO A 111 -8.67 10.17 0.49
CA PRO A 111 -9.29 11.42 0.88
C PRO A 111 -9.55 11.45 2.39
N TYR A 112 -9.27 12.59 3.01
CA TYR A 112 -9.58 12.88 4.40
C TYR A 112 -10.51 14.09 4.46
N PHE A 113 -11.65 13.96 5.14
CA PHE A 113 -12.66 15.02 5.22
C PHE A 113 -12.60 15.73 6.57
N ILE A 114 -12.60 17.06 6.52
CA ILE A 114 -12.66 17.91 7.71
C ILE A 114 -13.90 18.79 7.60
N GLU A 115 -14.68 18.85 8.67
CA GLU A 115 -15.76 19.83 8.78
C GLU A 115 -15.17 21.23 9.00
N LYS A 116 -15.59 22.17 8.15
CA LYS A 116 -15.22 23.58 8.21
C LYS A 116 -16.49 24.41 8.26
N LYS A 117 -16.51 25.43 9.12
CA LYS A 117 -17.61 26.39 9.20
C LYS A 117 -17.38 27.52 8.20
N ALA A 118 -18.44 27.91 7.49
CA ALA A 118 -18.41 29.08 6.63
C ALA A 118 -18.09 30.35 7.44
N PRO A 119 -17.25 31.27 6.93
CA PRO A 119 -16.73 32.39 7.72
C PRO A 119 -17.80 33.41 8.13
N VAL A 120 -18.86 33.56 7.34
CA VAL A 120 -19.95 34.51 7.62
C VAL A 120 -21.17 33.81 8.18
N THR A 121 -21.68 32.79 7.49
CA THR A 121 -22.94 32.11 7.87
C THR A 121 -22.74 31.08 8.99
N GLY A 122 -21.51 30.65 9.27
CA GLY A 122 -21.20 29.60 10.26
C GLY A 122 -21.65 28.20 9.86
N GLN A 123 -22.28 28.02 8.69
CA GLN A 123 -22.80 26.73 8.23
C GLN A 123 -21.67 25.71 8.06
N PRO A 124 -21.82 24.48 8.58
CA PRO A 124 -20.81 23.44 8.44
C PRO A 124 -20.80 22.89 7.01
N GLY A 125 -19.60 22.61 6.50
CA GLY A 125 -19.38 21.93 5.24
C GLY A 125 -18.15 21.02 5.30
N LEU A 126 -18.17 19.90 4.58
CA LEU A 126 -17.03 19.00 4.49
C LEU A 126 -16.06 19.47 3.40
N MET A 127 -14.78 19.51 3.74
CA MET A 127 -13.69 19.82 2.81
C MET A 127 -12.76 18.61 2.70
N ASP A 128 -12.45 18.21 1.47
CA ASP A 128 -11.55 17.09 1.20
C ASP A 128 -10.08 17.52 1.17
N TYR A 129 -9.24 16.67 1.74
CA TYR A 129 -7.78 16.77 1.73
C TYR A 129 -7.23 15.47 1.17
N LYS A 130 -6.26 15.56 0.26
CA LYS A 130 -5.61 14.37 -0.29
C LYS A 130 -4.42 14.03 0.60
N VAL A 131 -4.49 12.89 1.28
CA VAL A 131 -3.43 12.43 2.19
C VAL A 131 -2.70 11.26 1.55
N THR A 132 -1.38 11.21 1.75
CA THR A 132 -0.55 10.07 1.37
C THR A 132 0.31 9.66 2.56
N PHE A 133 0.34 8.36 2.83
CA PHE A 133 1.29 7.74 3.74
C PHE A 133 2.29 6.93 2.93
N ASP A 134 3.56 7.25 3.09
CA ASP A 134 4.68 6.58 2.43
C ASP A 134 5.54 5.92 3.50
N ALA A 135 5.53 4.59 3.55
CA ALA A 135 6.35 3.81 4.46
C ALA A 135 7.44 3.06 3.70
N THR A 136 8.67 3.13 4.21
CA THR A 136 9.80 2.36 3.69
C THR A 136 10.37 1.49 4.81
N ALA A 137 10.50 0.19 4.53
CA ALA A 137 11.16 -0.77 5.40
C ALA A 137 12.49 -1.17 4.78
N ASN A 138 13.60 -0.67 5.33
CA ASN A 138 14.97 -1.09 4.97
C ASN A 138 15.72 -1.54 6.24
N HIS A 139 16.96 -1.09 6.50
CA HIS A 139 17.63 -1.26 7.80
C HIS A 139 17.00 -0.43 8.92
N HIS A 140 16.25 0.60 8.56
CA HIS A 140 15.46 1.46 9.43
C HIS A 140 14.02 1.53 8.89
N ALA A 141 13.08 1.85 9.78
CA ALA A 141 11.71 2.17 9.38
C ALA A 141 11.63 3.67 9.13
N ASP A 142 11.13 4.06 7.97
CA ASP A 142 10.81 5.46 7.66
C ASP A 142 9.33 5.59 7.29
N PHE A 143 8.71 6.68 7.73
CA PHE A 143 7.30 6.97 7.50
C PHE A 143 7.13 8.47 7.24
N VAL A 144 6.57 8.79 6.07
CA VAL A 144 6.29 10.15 5.64
C VAL A 144 4.80 10.31 5.41
N MET A 145 4.21 11.36 5.99
CA MET A 145 2.84 11.78 5.72
C MET A 145 2.85 13.05 4.87
N SER A 146 2.17 13.01 3.73
CA SER A 146 1.97 14.14 2.83
C SER A 146 0.51 14.56 2.81
N VAL A 147 0.25 15.87 2.82
CA VAL A 147 -1.12 16.43 2.74
C VAL A 147 -1.20 17.47 1.62
N LYS A 148 -2.13 17.27 0.69
CA LYS A 148 -2.53 18.25 -0.32
C LYS A 148 -3.84 18.91 0.12
N ALA A 149 -3.74 20.16 0.54
CA ALA A 149 -4.86 21.00 0.94
C ALA A 149 -5.28 21.94 -0.21
N PRO A 150 -6.58 22.05 -0.53
CA PRO A 150 -7.08 23.09 -1.42
C PRO A 150 -6.90 24.47 -0.75
N ALA A 151 -6.40 25.44 -1.51
CA ALA A 151 -6.31 26.83 -1.08
C ALA A 151 -6.65 27.77 -2.23
N THR A 152 -7.24 28.92 -1.90
CA THR A 152 -7.47 30.00 -2.84
C THR A 152 -6.46 31.10 -2.55
N SER A 153 -5.61 31.41 -3.52
CA SER A 153 -4.70 32.56 -3.48
C SER A 153 -5.12 33.58 -4.52
N LEU A 154 -5.10 34.86 -4.15
CA LEU A 154 -5.19 35.97 -5.10
C LEU A 154 -3.80 36.56 -5.29
N CYS A 155 -3.41 36.77 -6.54
CA CYS A 155 -2.19 37.50 -6.85
C CYS A 155 -2.42 39.00 -6.54
N PRO A 156 -1.53 39.66 -5.80
CA PRO A 156 -1.72 41.04 -5.38
C PRO A 156 -1.43 42.09 -6.48
N CYS A 157 -1.35 41.68 -7.75
CA CYS A 157 -0.88 42.47 -8.88
C CYS A 157 -2.03 43.06 -9.72
#